data_AF-A0A3D8IL53-F1
#
_entry.id   AF-A0A3D8IL53-F1
#
_cell.length_a   1.000
_cell.length_b   1.000
_cell.length_c   1.000
_cell.angle_alpha   90.00
_cell.angle_beta   90.00
_cell.angle_gamma   90.00
#
_symmetry.space_group_name_H-M   'P 1'
#
loop_
_entity.id
_entity.type
_entity.pdbx_description
1 polymer ?
#
loop_
_entity_poly.entity_id
_entity_poly.type
_entity_poly.pdbx_seq_one_letter_code
_entity_poly.pdbx_strand_id
1 'polypeptide(L)'
;MKYVFIILIAFFFSSCMDNQPIQSVLEDINFKPKISINNVEIKSISLKNIILKSNISITNLFPLDIYIKDAMVNIYYQDKIINSYKIKGQNLLKARSKNDINLDSDIKINDLVKMIDNYTKLDSLPFKLEVITDIILPNFDKQNLMEYSLREKFDINIPTFNPKITMKGINFSLSNIKVIFNLKNQTSAKIHLSNINYLLNLNGIEFNGIATAITQQDNSIDIVLDKLQNSLNLKDSKNISLILNLKAKIDDFPYNIPININKTF
;
A
#
# COMPACT_ATOMS: atom_id res chain seq x y z
N MET A 1 26.28 55.69 50.09
CA MET A 1 24.93 55.53 49.47
C MET A 1 24.96 54.76 48.14
N LYS A 2 25.80 53.71 47.95
CA LYS A 2 25.79 52.89 46.71
C LYS A 2 25.12 51.51 46.87
N TYR A 3 25.00 51.01 48.10
CA TYR A 3 24.44 49.67 48.37
C TYR A 3 22.93 49.65 48.59
N VAL A 4 22.30 50.80 48.90
CA VAL A 4 20.85 50.88 49.11
C VAL A 4 20.09 50.73 47.79
N PHE A 5 20.69 51.12 46.66
CA PHE A 5 20.04 51.05 45.34
C PHE A 5 20.04 49.63 44.75
N ILE A 6 21.02 48.78 45.09
CA ILE A 6 21.14 47.41 44.58
C ILE A 6 20.15 46.46 45.29
N ILE A 7 19.89 46.68 46.58
CA ILE A 7 18.91 45.88 47.35
C ILE A 7 17.48 46.17 46.87
N LEU A 8 17.19 47.39 46.44
CA LEU A 8 15.86 47.76 45.93
C LEU A 8 15.56 47.05 44.59
N ILE A 9 16.54 46.94 43.69
CA ILE A 9 16.37 46.27 42.39
C ILE A 9 16.10 44.77 42.57
N ALA A 10 16.74 44.10 43.53
CA ALA A 10 16.48 42.69 43.82
C ALA A 10 15.06 42.45 44.38
N PHE A 11 14.51 43.40 45.15
CA PHE A 11 13.14 43.32 45.65
C PHE A 11 12.09 43.54 44.54
N PHE A 12 12.35 44.43 43.56
CA PHE A 12 11.45 44.64 42.43
C PHE A 12 11.40 43.47 41.43
N PHE A 13 12.46 42.65 41.32
CA PHE A 13 12.41 41.42 40.52
C PHE A 13 11.73 40.25 41.25
N SER A 14 11.61 40.31 42.58
CA SER A 14 10.97 39.26 43.38
C SER A 14 9.45 39.41 43.48
N SER A 15 8.90 40.60 43.16
CA SER A 15 7.46 40.91 43.24
C SER A 15 6.72 40.85 41.89
N CYS A 16 7.42 40.63 40.79
CA CYS A 16 6.82 40.38 39.46
C CYS A 16 6.88 38.91 39.01
N MET A 17 7.33 38.00 39.87
CA MET A 17 7.03 36.58 39.71
C MET A 17 5.75 36.29 40.48
N ASP A 18 4.61 36.61 39.86
CA ASP A 18 3.35 36.01 40.27
C ASP A 18 3.59 34.51 40.37
N ASN A 19 3.47 33.98 41.58
CA ASN A 19 3.43 32.55 41.87
C ASN A 19 2.16 31.97 41.27
N GLN A 20 2.04 31.95 39.95
CA GLN A 20 1.23 30.93 39.31
C GLN A 20 1.96 29.61 39.58
N PRO A 21 1.31 28.66 40.25
CA PRO A 21 1.95 27.39 40.53
C PRO A 21 2.37 26.81 39.19
N ILE A 22 3.66 26.53 39.01
CA ILE A 22 4.21 25.89 37.81
C ILE A 22 3.42 24.61 37.44
N GLN A 23 2.70 24.03 38.41
CA GLN A 23 1.72 22.96 38.21
C GLN A 23 0.59 23.31 37.23
N SER A 24 0.00 24.52 37.23
CA SER A 24 -1.12 24.85 36.33
C SER A 24 -0.70 25.05 34.87
N VAL A 25 0.56 25.40 34.61
CA VAL A 25 1.11 25.47 33.23
C VAL A 25 1.54 24.08 32.72
N LEU A 26 1.82 23.14 33.62
CA LEU A 26 2.15 21.75 33.28
C LEU A 26 0.92 20.88 33.04
N GLU A 27 -0.24 21.22 33.61
CA GLU A 27 -1.50 20.48 33.44
C GLU A 27 -2.06 20.60 32.00
N ASP A 28 -1.80 21.69 31.29
CA ASP A 28 -2.29 21.91 29.91
C ASP A 28 -1.34 21.35 28.83
N ILE A 29 -0.13 20.92 29.18
CA ILE A 29 0.82 20.37 28.21
C ILE A 29 0.77 18.84 28.28
N ASN A 30 0.01 18.24 27.37
CA ASN A 30 -0.08 16.79 27.23
C ASN A 30 1.27 16.21 26.72
N PHE A 31 2.18 15.92 27.64
CA PHE A 31 3.51 15.34 27.38
C PHE A 31 3.49 13.86 26.98
N LYS A 32 2.32 13.27 26.70
CA LYS A 32 2.21 11.86 26.33
C LYS A 32 2.83 11.61 24.95
N PRO A 33 3.69 10.59 24.81
CA PRO A 33 4.18 10.18 23.50
C PRO A 33 3.02 9.85 22.55
N LYS A 34 3.24 10.07 21.25
CA LYS A 34 2.25 9.84 20.20
C LYS A 34 2.83 8.92 19.14
N ILE A 35 1.99 8.07 18.58
CA ILE A 35 2.28 7.29 17.38
C ILE A 35 1.32 7.71 16.28
N SER A 36 1.82 7.85 15.05
CA SER A 36 1.01 8.15 13.88
C SER A 36 1.45 7.30 12.69
N ILE A 37 0.50 6.90 11.85
CA ILE A 37 0.78 6.32 10.54
C ILE A 37 0.65 7.46 9.55
N ASN A 38 1.78 8.03 9.11
CA ASN A 38 1.77 9.22 8.27
C ASN A 38 1.28 8.92 6.86
N ASN A 39 1.69 7.76 6.32
CA ASN A 39 1.35 7.32 4.97
C ASN A 39 1.50 5.80 4.83
N VAL A 40 0.67 5.20 3.99
CA VAL A 40 0.77 3.80 3.55
C VAL A 40 0.63 3.77 2.03
N GLU A 41 1.69 3.33 1.35
CA GLU A 41 1.75 3.26 -0.11
C GLU A 41 1.76 1.80 -0.57
N ILE A 42 1.04 1.50 -1.65
CA ILE A 42 1.14 0.19 -2.31
C ILE A 42 2.37 0.22 -3.22
N LYS A 43 3.43 -0.46 -2.82
CA LYS A 43 4.69 -0.54 -3.57
C LYS A 43 4.58 -1.44 -4.78
N SER A 44 3.86 -2.57 -4.65
CA SER A 44 3.60 -3.48 -5.76
C SER A 44 2.46 -4.45 -5.45
N ILE A 45 1.69 -4.82 -6.48
CA ILE A 45 0.70 -5.90 -6.43
C ILE A 45 1.18 -7.01 -7.38
N SER A 46 1.03 -8.25 -6.94
CA SER A 46 1.63 -9.43 -7.56
C SER A 46 0.73 -10.64 -7.34
N LEU A 47 0.85 -11.69 -8.16
CA LEU A 47 0.12 -12.95 -7.95
C LEU A 47 0.56 -13.68 -6.67
N LYS A 48 1.74 -13.34 -6.12
CA LYS A 48 2.28 -13.96 -4.91
C LYS A 48 2.01 -13.12 -3.67
N ASN A 49 2.15 -11.81 -3.79
CA ASN A 49 2.13 -10.90 -2.67
C ASN A 49 1.70 -9.47 -3.03
N ILE A 50 1.24 -8.73 -2.03
CA ILE A 50 1.04 -7.29 -2.07
C ILE A 50 2.04 -6.66 -1.11
N ILE A 51 2.87 -5.75 -1.62
CA ILE A 51 3.89 -5.07 -0.80
C ILE A 51 3.39 -3.67 -0.47
N LEU A 52 3.25 -3.38 0.81
CA LEU A 52 2.90 -2.08 1.37
C LEU A 52 4.14 -1.43 1.97
N LYS A 53 4.36 -0.16 1.71
CA LYS A 53 5.38 0.66 2.37
C LYS A 53 4.69 1.64 3.30
N SER A 54 4.97 1.52 4.59
CA SER A 54 4.36 2.35 5.63
C SER A 54 5.39 3.28 6.25
N ASN A 55 5.01 4.53 6.49
CA ASN A 55 5.80 5.49 7.26
C ASN A 55 5.11 5.73 8.61
N ILE A 56 5.75 5.24 9.68
CA ILE A 56 5.24 5.30 11.05
C ILE A 56 6.08 6.31 11.81
N SER A 57 5.43 7.26 12.48
CA SER A 57 6.10 8.25 13.33
C SER A 57 5.85 7.95 14.79
N ILE A 58 6.91 7.99 15.59
CA ILE A 58 6.80 7.98 17.05
C ILE A 58 7.40 9.28 17.56
N THR A 59 6.58 10.08 18.25
CA THR A 59 6.96 11.38 18.80
C THR A 59 6.98 11.30 20.32
N ASN A 60 8.14 11.59 20.91
CA ASN A 60 8.30 11.74 22.33
C ASN A 60 8.04 13.20 22.68
N LEU A 61 6.87 13.49 23.24
CA LEU A 61 6.56 14.83 23.75
C LEU A 61 7.13 15.05 25.15
N PHE A 62 7.60 13.99 25.81
CA PHE A 62 8.15 14.02 27.16
C PHE A 62 9.51 14.74 27.19
N PRO A 63 9.83 15.46 28.28
CA PRO A 63 11.10 16.17 28.42
C PRO A 63 12.29 15.26 28.79
N LEU A 64 12.08 13.94 28.92
CA LEU A 64 13.12 12.94 29.16
C LEU A 64 13.14 11.94 28.00
N ASP A 65 14.30 11.32 27.81
CA ASP A 65 14.45 10.23 26.86
C ASP A 65 13.61 9.02 27.31
N ILE A 66 12.97 8.35 26.34
CA ILE A 66 12.09 7.21 26.61
C ILE A 66 12.54 5.98 25.83
N TYR A 67 12.40 4.81 26.45
CA TYR A 67 12.61 3.53 25.78
C TYR A 67 11.30 3.05 25.18
N ILE A 68 11.31 2.83 23.87
CA ILE A 68 10.20 2.21 23.16
C ILE A 68 10.45 0.71 23.14
N LYS A 69 9.48 -0.09 23.61
CA LYS A 69 9.54 -1.55 23.41
C LYS A 69 9.39 -1.87 21.92
N ASP A 70 9.46 -3.16 21.59
CA ASP A 70 9.12 -3.61 20.25
C ASP A 70 7.73 -3.08 19.83
N ALA A 71 7.61 -2.62 18.60
CA ALA A 71 6.32 -2.26 18.02
C ALA A 71 5.80 -3.42 17.17
N MET A 72 4.52 -3.76 17.33
CA MET A 72 3.82 -4.69 16.48
C MET A 72 3.03 -3.94 15.41
N VAL A 73 3.16 -4.38 14.16
CA VAL A 73 2.35 -3.89 13.05
C VAL A 73 1.49 -5.03 12.55
N ASN A 74 0.19 -4.93 12.78
CA ASN A 74 -0.80 -5.90 12.36
C ASN A 74 -1.50 -5.41 11.10
N ILE A 75 -1.69 -6.30 10.14
CA ILE A 75 -2.53 -6.05 8.97
C ILE A 75 -3.79 -6.90 9.13
N TYR A 76 -4.94 -6.27 8.99
CA TYR A 76 -6.24 -6.89 9.08
C TYR A 76 -6.96 -6.89 7.75
N TYR A 77 -7.71 -7.96 7.50
CA TYR A 77 -8.74 -8.04 6.48
C TYR A 77 -10.02 -8.56 7.14
N GLN A 78 -11.13 -7.83 7.01
CA GLN A 78 -12.41 -8.17 7.68
C GLN A 78 -12.23 -8.52 9.18
N ASP A 79 -11.53 -7.65 9.91
CA ASP A 79 -11.22 -7.78 11.34
C ASP A 79 -10.35 -9.00 11.74
N LYS A 80 -9.84 -9.78 10.78
CA LYS A 80 -8.88 -10.87 11.03
C LYS A 80 -7.46 -10.44 10.71
N ILE A 81 -6.53 -10.73 11.61
CA ILE A 81 -5.09 -10.50 11.37
C ILE A 81 -4.63 -11.47 10.28
N ILE A 82 -4.19 -10.92 9.15
CA ILE A 82 -3.62 -11.69 8.03
C ILE A 82 -2.10 -11.71 8.09
N ASN A 83 -1.49 -10.68 8.68
CA ASN A 83 -0.05 -10.64 8.89
C ASN A 83 0.31 -9.77 10.09
N SER A 84 1.46 -10.05 10.70
CA SER A 84 2.00 -9.31 11.84
C SER A 84 3.51 -9.17 11.71
N TYR A 85 4.01 -7.95 11.85
CA TYR A 85 5.43 -7.63 11.84
C TYR A 85 5.86 -7.12 13.19
N LYS A 86 7.07 -7.49 13.57
CA LYS A 86 7.71 -6.98 14.78
C LYS A 86 8.83 -6.03 14.39
N ILE A 87 8.65 -4.75 14.70
CA ILE A 87 9.72 -3.76 14.62
C ILE A 87 10.48 -3.86 15.93
N LYS A 88 11.74 -4.30 15.88
CA LYS A 88 12.57 -4.39 17.09
C LYS A 88 12.75 -2.99 17.69
N GLY A 89 12.35 -2.84 18.94
CA GLY A 89 12.57 -1.66 19.75
C GLY A 89 14.03 -1.65 20.18
N GLN A 90 14.84 -0.82 19.54
CA GLN A 90 16.23 -0.59 19.97
C GLN A 90 16.56 0.89 20.11
N ASN A 91 15.57 1.77 19.97
CA ASN A 91 15.80 3.19 19.86
C ASN A 91 15.35 3.89 21.13
N LEU A 92 16.34 4.35 21.90
CA LEU A 92 16.15 5.46 22.84
C LEU A 92 15.56 6.63 22.05
N LEU A 93 14.32 7.01 22.33
CA LEU A 93 13.69 8.16 21.71
C LEU A 93 13.98 9.39 22.56
N LYS A 94 14.84 10.27 22.03
CA LYS A 94 15.29 11.46 22.75
C LYS A 94 14.12 12.34 23.19
N ALA A 95 14.31 13.07 24.28
CA ALA A 95 13.37 14.08 24.76
C ALA A 95 12.93 15.01 23.62
N ARG A 96 11.62 15.28 23.52
CA ARG A 96 11.04 16.20 22.52
C ARG A 96 11.41 15.89 21.08
N SER A 97 11.72 14.63 20.76
CA SER A 97 12.14 14.21 19.44
C SER A 97 11.09 13.36 18.74
N LYS A 98 11.23 13.27 17.41
CA LYS A 98 10.42 12.44 16.53
C LYS A 98 11.35 11.46 15.83
N ASN A 99 10.90 10.21 15.73
CA ASN A 99 11.57 9.18 14.97
C ASN A 99 10.61 8.58 13.94
N ASP A 100 11.02 8.56 12.68
CA ASP A 100 10.25 8.01 11.58
C ASP A 100 10.81 6.64 11.17
N ILE A 101 9.92 5.66 11.10
CA ILE A 101 10.23 4.27 10.79
C ILE A 101 9.54 3.93 9.47
N ASN A 102 10.35 3.49 8.50
CA ASN A 102 9.83 2.95 7.25
C ASN A 102 9.75 1.43 7.35
N LEU A 103 8.56 0.87 7.10
CA LEU A 103 8.31 -0.56 7.13
C LEU A 103 7.76 -1.04 5.78
N ASP A 104 8.44 -1.98 5.16
CA ASP A 104 7.91 -2.75 4.04
C ASP A 104 7.19 -4.00 4.59
N SER A 105 5.88 -4.10 4.32
CA SER A 105 5.03 -5.22 4.69
C SER A 105 4.58 -5.98 3.46
N ASP A 106 4.57 -7.31 3.53
CA ASP A 106 4.20 -8.28 2.49
C ASP A 106 2.94 -9.07 2.87
N ILE A 107 1.83 -8.85 2.16
CA ILE A 107 0.61 -9.65 2.27
C ILE A 107 0.65 -10.76 1.23
N LYS A 108 0.73 -12.02 1.67
CA LYS A 108 0.72 -13.18 0.77
C LYS A 108 -0.67 -13.42 0.18
N ILE A 109 -0.77 -13.50 -1.13
CA ILE A 109 -2.04 -13.76 -1.84
C ILE A 109 -2.63 -15.11 -1.46
N ASN A 110 -1.81 -16.14 -1.22
CA ASN A 110 -2.29 -17.46 -0.80
C ASN A 110 -3.08 -17.44 0.51
N ASP A 111 -2.77 -16.50 1.41
CA ASP A 111 -3.49 -16.33 2.67
C ASP A 111 -4.79 -15.56 2.46
N LEU A 112 -4.79 -14.59 1.53
CA LEU A 112 -6.00 -13.86 1.11
C LEU A 112 -7.02 -14.74 0.40
N VAL A 113 -6.59 -15.58 -0.55
CA VAL A 113 -7.49 -16.44 -1.35
C VAL A 113 -8.27 -17.42 -0.46
N LYS A 114 -7.71 -17.82 0.69
CA LYS A 114 -8.41 -18.66 1.68
C LYS A 114 -9.50 -17.92 2.45
N MET A 115 -9.41 -16.59 2.53
CA MET A 115 -10.31 -15.74 3.32
C MET A 115 -11.36 -15.02 2.45
N ILE A 116 -11.09 -14.86 1.16
CA ILE A 116 -11.94 -14.10 0.24
C ILE A 116 -12.73 -15.07 -0.62
N ASP A 117 -14.01 -15.21 -0.30
CA ASP A 117 -14.96 -15.88 -1.18
C ASP A 117 -15.13 -15.06 -2.45
N ASN A 118 -14.50 -15.53 -3.53
CA ASN A 118 -14.60 -14.98 -4.88
C ASN A 118 -13.95 -13.59 -5.07
N TYR A 119 -12.62 -13.54 -4.91
CA TYR A 119 -11.75 -12.38 -5.17
C TYR A 119 -12.10 -11.57 -6.43
N THR A 120 -12.52 -12.26 -7.50
CA THR A 120 -12.84 -11.63 -8.80
C THR A 120 -14.08 -10.74 -8.79
N LYS A 121 -14.94 -10.84 -7.77
CA LYS A 121 -16.18 -10.04 -7.70
C LYS A 121 -16.06 -8.77 -6.87
N LEU A 122 -14.96 -8.59 -6.15
CA LEU A 122 -14.73 -7.40 -5.34
C LEU A 122 -14.12 -6.31 -6.21
N ASP A 123 -14.50 -5.04 -6.00
CA ASP A 123 -13.83 -3.91 -6.67
C ASP A 123 -12.49 -3.59 -5.98
N SER A 124 -12.48 -3.65 -4.65
CA SER A 124 -11.31 -3.39 -3.82
C SER A 124 -11.27 -4.30 -2.59
N LEU A 125 -10.10 -4.36 -1.98
CA LEU A 125 -9.84 -5.10 -0.75
C LEU A 125 -9.61 -4.09 0.39
N PRO A 126 -10.56 -3.98 1.34
CA PRO A 126 -10.37 -3.13 2.50
C PRO A 126 -9.44 -3.81 3.49
N PHE A 127 -8.27 -3.24 3.68
CA PHE A 127 -7.32 -3.61 4.72
C PHE A 127 -7.25 -2.53 5.77
N LYS A 128 -6.77 -2.94 6.95
CA LYS A 128 -6.48 -2.04 8.04
C LYS A 128 -5.11 -2.36 8.60
N LEU A 129 -4.25 -1.36 8.65
CA LEU A 129 -2.96 -1.43 9.30
C LEU A 129 -3.10 -0.88 10.71
N GLU A 130 -2.59 -1.59 11.70
CA GLU A 130 -2.57 -1.18 13.08
C GLU A 130 -1.15 -1.26 13.62
N VAL A 131 -0.69 -0.20 14.26
CA VAL A 131 0.59 -0.21 14.98
C VAL A 131 0.29 -0.14 16.46
N ILE A 132 0.90 -1.05 17.22
CA ILE A 132 0.82 -1.12 18.68
C ILE A 132 2.24 -1.10 19.23
N THR A 133 2.50 -0.25 20.21
CA THR A 133 3.77 -0.29 20.96
C THR A 133 3.52 0.11 22.40
N ASP A 134 4.26 -0.51 23.30
CA ASP A 134 4.20 -0.20 24.71
C ASP A 134 5.43 0.63 25.11
N ILE A 135 5.18 1.70 25.85
CA ILE A 135 6.21 2.62 26.33
C ILE A 135 6.17 2.63 27.85
N ILE A 136 7.34 2.55 28.46
CA ILE A 136 7.48 2.68 29.90
C ILE A 136 7.82 4.14 30.23
N LEU A 137 6.96 4.81 30.98
CA LEU A 137 7.16 6.18 31.45
C LEU A 137 7.25 6.23 32.97
N PRO A 138 8.04 7.15 33.54
CA PRO A 138 7.98 7.42 34.97
C PRO A 138 6.65 8.08 35.34
N ASN A 139 6.03 7.58 36.40
CA ASN A 139 4.87 8.17 37.04
C ASN A 139 5.35 9.05 38.20
N PHE A 140 5.30 10.38 38.01
CA PHE A 140 5.79 11.33 39.00
C PHE A 140 4.99 11.31 40.31
N ASP A 141 3.70 10.98 40.27
CA ASP A 141 2.84 10.97 41.46
C ASP A 141 3.09 9.76 42.36
N LYS A 142 3.50 8.63 41.76
CA LYS A 142 3.62 7.33 42.45
C LYS A 142 5.06 6.82 42.55
N GLN A 143 6.04 7.58 42.06
CA GLN A 143 7.46 7.21 41.99
C GLN A 143 7.69 5.80 41.40
N ASN A 144 6.84 5.38 40.47
CA ASN A 144 6.90 4.05 39.85
C ASN A 144 6.91 4.17 38.32
N LEU A 145 7.14 3.06 37.63
CA LEU A 145 7.06 2.99 36.17
C LEU A 145 5.65 2.59 35.77
N MET A 146 5.10 3.29 34.78
CA MET A 146 3.79 3.00 34.20
C MET A 146 3.95 2.65 32.72
N GLU A 147 3.30 1.56 32.31
CA GLU A 147 3.27 1.13 30.92
C GLU A 147 2.10 1.78 30.19
N TYR A 148 2.40 2.41 29.06
CA TYR A 148 1.45 3.08 28.20
C TYR A 148 1.43 2.38 26.85
N SER A 149 0.28 1.82 26.49
CA SER A 149 0.08 1.22 25.17
C SER A 149 -0.38 2.31 24.20
N LEU A 150 0.45 2.57 23.19
CA LEU A 150 0.10 3.42 22.07
C LEU A 150 -0.44 2.56 20.93
N ARG A 151 -1.55 3.00 20.32
CA ARG A 151 -2.18 2.33 19.20
C ARG A 151 -2.62 3.33 18.17
N GLU A 152 -2.33 3.04 16.90
CA GLU A 152 -2.84 3.80 15.76
C GLU A 152 -3.34 2.86 14.68
N LYS A 153 -4.35 3.30 13.93
CA LYS A 153 -5.01 2.54 12.86
C LYS A 153 -5.05 3.36 11.57
N PHE A 154 -4.86 2.69 10.45
CA PHE A 154 -4.94 3.29 9.12
C PHE A 154 -5.68 2.34 8.17
N ASP A 155 -6.74 2.83 7.54
CA ASP A 155 -7.51 2.05 6.58
C ASP A 155 -6.96 2.25 5.16
N ILE A 156 -6.80 1.16 4.42
CA ILE A 156 -6.27 1.17 3.05
C ILE A 156 -7.10 0.27 2.15
N ASN A 157 -7.50 0.79 0.99
CA ASN A 157 -8.22 0.03 -0.02
C ASN A 157 -7.29 -0.32 -1.17
N ILE A 158 -7.10 -1.62 -1.41
CA ILE A 158 -6.25 -2.12 -2.49
C ILE A 158 -7.13 -2.47 -3.69
N PRO A 159 -6.91 -1.90 -4.89
CA PRO A 159 -7.71 -2.23 -6.06
C PRO A 159 -7.48 -3.69 -6.46
N THR A 160 -8.55 -4.35 -6.88
CA THR A 160 -8.46 -5.72 -7.41
C THR A 160 -8.27 -5.71 -8.92
N PHE A 161 -7.94 -6.89 -9.46
CA PHE A 161 -7.78 -7.11 -10.89
C PHE A 161 -8.71 -8.24 -11.33
N ASN A 162 -9.72 -7.93 -12.16
CA ASN A 162 -10.59 -8.92 -12.77
C ASN A 162 -10.69 -8.70 -14.29
N PRO A 163 -9.69 -9.16 -15.05
CA PRO A 163 -9.69 -9.01 -16.50
C PRO A 163 -10.68 -9.97 -17.17
N LYS A 164 -11.56 -9.42 -18.01
CA LYS A 164 -12.36 -10.18 -18.96
C LYS A 164 -11.81 -9.98 -20.37
N ILE A 165 -11.44 -11.07 -21.03
CA ILE A 165 -11.06 -11.06 -22.45
C ILE A 165 -12.22 -11.57 -23.31
N THR A 166 -12.53 -10.82 -24.36
CA THR A 166 -13.46 -11.21 -25.42
C THR A 166 -12.81 -11.02 -26.78
N MET A 167 -13.08 -11.93 -27.72
CA MET A 167 -12.66 -11.73 -29.10
C MET A 167 -13.57 -10.70 -29.76
N LYS A 168 -12.98 -9.63 -30.32
CA LYS A 168 -13.72 -8.56 -31.01
C LYS A 168 -13.88 -8.88 -32.50
N GLY A 169 -12.86 -9.48 -33.10
CA GLY A 169 -12.93 -9.91 -34.49
C GLY A 169 -11.62 -10.47 -35.04
N ILE A 170 -11.74 -11.14 -36.18
CA ILE A 170 -10.63 -11.66 -36.98
C ILE A 170 -10.82 -11.16 -38.40
N ASN A 171 -9.81 -10.45 -38.90
CA ASN A 171 -9.79 -9.94 -40.27
C ASN A 171 -8.73 -10.70 -41.07
N PHE A 172 -9.17 -11.33 -42.15
CA PHE A 172 -8.30 -12.03 -43.09
C PHE A 172 -8.05 -11.15 -44.32
N SER A 173 -6.78 -10.92 -44.63
CA SER A 173 -6.33 -10.35 -45.90
C SER A 173 -5.46 -11.36 -46.63
N LEU A 174 -5.22 -11.14 -47.93
CA LEU A 174 -4.44 -12.04 -48.80
C LEU A 174 -3.06 -12.45 -48.23
N SER A 175 -2.43 -11.60 -47.43
CA SER A 175 -1.08 -11.84 -46.90
C SER A 175 -0.98 -11.75 -45.38
N ASN A 176 -2.02 -11.31 -44.69
CA ASN A 176 -1.98 -11.06 -43.25
C ASN A 176 -3.31 -11.41 -42.56
N ILE A 177 -3.20 -11.95 -41.35
CA ILE A 177 -4.32 -12.03 -40.41
C ILE A 177 -4.13 -10.94 -39.36
N LYS A 178 -5.24 -10.26 -39.04
CA LYS A 178 -5.33 -9.34 -37.91
C LYS A 178 -6.36 -9.87 -36.93
N VAL A 179 -5.95 -10.10 -35.68
CA VAL A 179 -6.85 -10.53 -34.61
C VAL A 179 -6.93 -9.43 -33.57
N ILE A 180 -8.15 -9.11 -33.15
CA ILE A 180 -8.41 -8.10 -32.14
C ILE A 180 -9.14 -8.74 -30.97
N PHE A 181 -8.53 -8.67 -29.79
CA PHE A 181 -9.16 -9.01 -28.53
C PHE A 181 -9.46 -7.74 -27.76
N ASN A 182 -10.58 -7.71 -27.04
CA ASN A 182 -10.87 -6.68 -26.07
C ASN A 182 -10.60 -7.23 -24.66
N LEU A 183 -9.78 -6.52 -23.90
CA LEU A 183 -9.55 -6.74 -22.48
C LEU A 183 -10.28 -5.64 -21.72
N LYS A 184 -11.20 -6.01 -20.83
CA LYS A 184 -11.89 -5.09 -19.94
C LYS A 184 -11.67 -5.50 -18.49
N ASN A 185 -11.22 -4.57 -17.64
CA ASN A 185 -11.30 -4.79 -16.20
C ASN A 185 -12.77 -4.76 -15.80
N GLN A 186 -13.24 -5.77 -15.08
CA GLN A 186 -14.61 -5.76 -14.57
C GLN A 186 -14.78 -4.92 -13.31
N THR A 187 -13.68 -4.38 -12.76
CA THR A 187 -13.65 -3.46 -11.62
C THR A 187 -13.52 -2.02 -12.09
N SER A 188 -13.75 -1.03 -11.22
CA SER A 188 -13.56 0.39 -11.55
C SER A 188 -12.10 0.82 -11.82
N ALA A 189 -11.11 0.00 -11.42
CA ALA A 189 -9.70 0.33 -11.55
C ALA A 189 -9.23 0.36 -13.01
N LYS A 190 -8.48 1.40 -13.39
CA LYS A 190 -7.92 1.58 -14.74
C LYS A 190 -6.77 0.62 -14.97
N ILE A 191 -6.63 0.09 -16.18
CA ILE A 191 -5.48 -0.76 -16.53
C ILE A 191 -4.62 -0.05 -17.56
N HIS A 192 -3.30 -0.10 -17.35
CA HIS A 192 -2.32 0.20 -18.39
C HIS A 192 -1.49 -1.04 -18.67
N LEU A 193 -1.44 -1.47 -19.94
CA LEU A 193 -0.67 -2.64 -20.34
C LEU A 193 0.65 -2.22 -21.00
N SER A 194 1.68 -3.04 -20.82
CA SER A 194 2.95 -2.92 -21.52
C SER A 194 3.55 -4.31 -21.78
N ASN A 195 4.45 -4.39 -22.76
CA ASN A 195 5.19 -5.62 -23.10
C ASN A 195 4.27 -6.84 -23.32
N ILE A 196 3.27 -6.70 -24.19
CA ILE A 196 2.27 -7.74 -24.44
C ILE A 196 2.83 -8.74 -25.44
N ASN A 197 3.33 -9.86 -24.94
CA ASN A 197 3.70 -11.00 -25.77
C ASN A 197 2.50 -11.93 -25.90
N TYR A 198 2.31 -12.54 -27.07
CA TYR A 198 1.22 -13.49 -27.29
C TYR A 198 1.73 -14.82 -27.85
N LEU A 199 0.96 -15.87 -27.57
CA LEU A 199 0.94 -17.14 -28.28
C LEU A 199 -0.53 -17.41 -28.64
N LEU A 200 -0.85 -17.31 -29.92
CA LEU A 200 -2.16 -17.55 -30.49
C LEU A 200 -2.14 -18.88 -31.23
N ASN A 201 -3.07 -19.77 -30.92
CA ASN A 201 -3.30 -20.99 -31.67
C ASN A 201 -4.61 -20.85 -32.45
N LEU A 202 -4.55 -20.99 -33.78
CA LEU A 202 -5.71 -21.05 -34.66
C LEU A 202 -5.75 -22.43 -35.33
N ASN A 203 -6.71 -23.26 -34.95
CA ASN A 203 -6.89 -24.62 -35.49
C ASN A 203 -5.61 -25.49 -35.47
N GLY A 204 -4.79 -25.36 -34.43
CA GLY A 204 -3.52 -26.10 -34.28
C GLY A 204 -2.30 -25.36 -34.82
N ILE A 205 -2.47 -24.21 -35.49
CA ILE A 205 -1.36 -23.39 -35.99
C ILE A 205 -1.01 -22.33 -34.96
N GLU A 206 0.25 -22.33 -34.51
CA GLU A 206 0.74 -21.40 -33.51
C GLU A 206 1.38 -20.15 -34.13
N PHE A 207 1.03 -19.01 -33.56
CA PHE A 207 1.58 -17.71 -33.88
C PHE A 207 2.05 -17.05 -32.59
N ASN A 208 3.27 -16.51 -32.59
CA ASN A 208 3.81 -15.78 -31.46
C ASN A 208 4.33 -14.42 -31.90
N GLY A 209 4.31 -13.46 -30.97
CA GLY A 209 4.79 -12.11 -31.27
C GLY A 209 4.47 -11.11 -30.18
N ILE A 210 4.58 -9.83 -30.56
CA ILE A 210 4.28 -8.70 -29.70
C ILE A 210 2.99 -8.05 -30.21
N ALA A 211 2.03 -7.83 -29.31
CA ALA A 211 0.77 -7.17 -29.60
C ALA A 211 0.81 -5.68 -29.22
N THR A 212 -0.02 -4.90 -29.91
CA THR A 212 -0.24 -3.48 -29.60
C THR A 212 -1.48 -3.34 -28.73
N ALA A 213 -1.42 -2.54 -27.66
CA ALA A 213 -2.59 -2.17 -26.88
C ALA A 213 -3.11 -0.79 -27.28
N ILE A 214 -4.43 -0.68 -27.46
CA ILE A 214 -5.13 0.57 -27.74
C ILE A 214 -6.20 0.76 -26.67
N THR A 215 -6.03 1.76 -25.81
CA THR A 215 -7.03 2.10 -24.78
C THR A 215 -8.23 2.80 -25.43
N GLN A 216 -9.43 2.31 -25.14
CA GLN A 216 -10.71 2.84 -25.59
C GLN A 216 -11.27 3.85 -24.58
N GLN A 217 -12.28 4.62 -24.99
CA GLN A 217 -12.95 5.61 -24.14
C GLN A 217 -13.66 5.00 -22.92
N ASP A 218 -14.06 3.72 -23.00
CA ASP A 218 -14.76 3.02 -21.92
C ASP A 218 -13.81 2.30 -20.94
N ASN A 219 -12.52 2.66 -20.94
CA ASN A 219 -11.42 2.00 -20.22
C ASN A 219 -11.19 0.52 -20.61
N SER A 220 -11.80 0.01 -21.67
CA SER A 220 -11.38 -1.26 -22.26
C SER A 220 -10.12 -1.07 -23.11
N ILE A 221 -9.41 -2.15 -23.36
CA ILE A 221 -8.16 -2.15 -24.13
C ILE A 221 -8.29 -3.14 -25.27
N ASP A 222 -8.17 -2.66 -26.49
CA ASP A 222 -8.03 -3.52 -27.65
C ASP A 222 -6.58 -3.98 -27.77
N ILE A 223 -6.38 -5.29 -27.68
CA ILE A 223 -5.12 -5.98 -27.91
C ILE A 223 -5.11 -6.45 -29.36
N VAL A 224 -4.23 -5.84 -30.15
CA VAL A 224 -4.15 -6.02 -31.59
C VAL A 224 -2.94 -6.89 -31.93
N LEU A 225 -3.22 -8.05 -32.52
CA LEU A 225 -2.22 -8.98 -33.04
C LEU A 225 -2.14 -8.75 -34.56
N ASP A 226 -1.14 -7.98 -34.99
CA ASP A 226 -0.90 -7.66 -36.40
C ASP A 226 0.21 -8.54 -37.00
N LYS A 227 0.24 -8.62 -38.34
CA LYS A 227 1.30 -9.27 -39.15
C LYS A 227 1.44 -10.78 -38.95
N LEU A 228 0.34 -11.47 -38.68
CA LEU A 228 0.29 -12.92 -38.73
C LEU A 228 0.39 -13.36 -40.20
N GLN A 229 1.60 -13.70 -40.65
CA GLN A 229 1.83 -14.19 -42.01
C GLN A 229 1.14 -15.53 -42.18
N ASN A 230 0.32 -15.65 -43.22
CA ASN A 230 -0.48 -16.83 -43.42
C ASN A 230 -0.32 -17.37 -44.85
N SER A 231 0.20 -18.59 -44.97
CA SER A 231 0.25 -19.36 -46.21
C SER A 231 -0.93 -20.33 -46.35
N LEU A 232 -1.83 -20.41 -45.36
CA LEU A 232 -2.87 -21.43 -45.25
C LEU A 232 -4.29 -20.85 -45.19
N ASN A 233 -5.29 -21.58 -45.66
CA ASN A 233 -6.67 -21.11 -45.68
C ASN A 233 -7.33 -21.24 -44.29
N LEU A 234 -7.24 -20.19 -43.46
CA LEU A 234 -7.70 -20.16 -42.07
C LEU A 234 -9.14 -19.66 -41.87
N LYS A 235 -9.92 -19.55 -42.95
CA LYS A 235 -11.27 -18.93 -42.96
C LYS A 235 -12.28 -19.60 -42.00
N ASP A 236 -12.07 -20.85 -41.60
CA ASP A 236 -12.94 -21.62 -40.69
C ASP A 236 -12.28 -21.95 -39.34
N SER A 237 -11.70 -20.95 -38.68
CA SER A 237 -11.12 -21.11 -37.34
C SER A 237 -12.21 -21.37 -36.30
N LYS A 238 -12.30 -22.62 -35.81
CA LYS A 238 -13.24 -23.04 -34.75
C LYS A 238 -12.54 -23.24 -33.41
N ASN A 239 -11.24 -23.51 -33.42
CA ASN A 239 -10.43 -23.70 -32.23
C ASN A 239 -9.46 -22.53 -32.11
N ILE A 240 -9.76 -21.60 -31.22
CA ILE A 240 -8.93 -20.42 -30.99
C ILE A 240 -8.50 -20.44 -29.53
N SER A 241 -7.20 -20.53 -29.28
CA SER A 241 -6.65 -20.30 -27.94
C SER A 241 -5.65 -19.17 -27.94
N LEU A 242 -5.72 -18.31 -26.93
CA LEU A 242 -4.81 -17.19 -26.75
C LEU A 242 -4.15 -17.29 -25.40
N ILE A 243 -2.82 -17.23 -25.39
CA ILE A 243 -1.98 -16.99 -24.21
C ILE A 243 -1.39 -15.59 -24.35
N LEU A 244 -1.67 -14.72 -23.40
CA LEU A 244 -1.05 -13.40 -23.29
C LEU A 244 -0.11 -13.37 -22.10
N ASN A 245 1.11 -12.86 -22.31
CA ASN A 245 2.07 -12.55 -21.25
C ASN A 245 2.32 -11.04 -21.28
N LEU A 246 1.82 -10.30 -20.28
CA LEU A 246 1.83 -8.84 -20.27
C LEU A 246 2.24 -8.27 -18.91
N LYS A 247 2.77 -7.04 -18.88
CA LYS A 247 2.92 -6.25 -17.65
C LYS A 247 1.75 -5.28 -17.53
N ALA A 248 1.22 -5.09 -16.33
CA ALA A 248 0.11 -4.17 -16.10
C ALA A 248 0.48 -3.09 -15.07
N LYS A 249 -0.25 -1.97 -15.10
CA LYS A 249 -0.45 -1.09 -13.96
C LYS A 249 -1.94 -0.99 -13.72
N ILE A 250 -2.34 -0.97 -12.46
CA ILE A 250 -3.73 -0.85 -12.05
C ILE A 250 -3.85 0.48 -11.32
N ASP A 251 -4.64 1.40 -11.89
CA ASP A 251 -4.58 2.83 -11.63
C ASP A 251 -3.12 3.31 -11.76
N ASP A 252 -2.54 3.85 -10.68
CA ASP A 252 -1.15 4.28 -10.63
C ASP A 252 -0.20 3.24 -10.02
N PHE A 253 -0.73 2.06 -9.62
CA PHE A 253 0.04 1.04 -8.93
C PHE A 253 0.72 0.08 -9.89
N PRO A 254 2.04 -0.16 -9.74
CA PRO A 254 2.76 -1.08 -10.61
C PRO A 254 2.37 -2.53 -10.33
N TYR A 255 1.82 -3.21 -11.34
CA TYR A 255 1.60 -4.65 -11.36
C TYR A 255 2.72 -5.32 -12.18
N ASN A 256 3.91 -5.37 -11.58
CA ASN A 256 5.17 -5.69 -12.28
C ASN A 256 5.38 -7.17 -12.62
N ILE A 257 4.40 -8.04 -12.35
CA ILE A 257 4.49 -9.46 -12.68
C ILE A 257 3.83 -9.71 -14.05
N PRO A 258 4.47 -10.51 -14.93
CA PRO A 258 3.83 -10.95 -16.15
C PRO A 258 2.52 -11.68 -15.82
N ILE A 259 1.42 -11.13 -16.31
CA ILE A 259 0.09 -11.75 -16.21
C ILE A 259 -0.03 -12.70 -17.39
N ASN A 260 -0.25 -13.98 -17.08
CA ASN A 260 -0.56 -15.00 -18.08
C ASN A 260 -2.08 -15.17 -18.16
N ILE A 261 -2.66 -14.88 -19.32
CA ILE A 261 -4.09 -15.09 -19.57
C ILE A 261 -4.23 -16.14 -20.66
N ASN A 262 -4.80 -17.30 -20.32
CA ASN A 262 -5.13 -18.36 -21.25
C ASN A 262 -6.65 -18.40 -21.48
N LYS A 263 -7.09 -18.24 -22.74
CA LYS A 263 -8.51 -18.28 -23.10
C LYS A 263 -8.74 -19.06 -24.38
N THR A 264 -9.69 -20.00 -24.32
CA THR A 264 -10.29 -20.64 -25.49
C THR A 264 -11.61 -19.95 -25.82
N PHE A 265 -11.85 -19.70 -27.11
CA PHE A 265 -13.05 -19.03 -27.63
C PHE A 265 -13.91 -20.00 -28.43
#